data_AF-A0A1G7Y545-F1
#
_entry.id   AF-A0A1G7Y545-F1
#
_cell.length_a   1.000
_cell.length_b   1.000
_cell.length_c   1.000
_cell.angle_alpha   90.00
_cell.angle_beta   90.00
_cell.angle_gamma   90.00
#
_symmetry.space_group_name_H-M   'P 1'
#
loop_
_entity.id
_entity.type
_entity.pdbx_description
1 polymer ?
#
loop_
_entity_poly.entity_id
_entity_poly.type
_entity_poly.pdbx_seq_one_letter_code
_entity_poly.pdbx_strand_id
1 'polypeptide(L)' 'MTPRFAARLTVAIAPSDIGERVTVRRADADGFRDTVGTLEAWSDGVLTIRKRDGTLVEVLEKSLVAARVVGAPRR' A
#
# COMPACT_ATOMS: atom_id res chain seq x y z
N MET A 1 11.62 -1.81 -29.11
CA MET A 1 11.06 -2.71 -28.08
C MET A 1 10.82 -1.91 -26.82
N THR A 2 9.57 -1.61 -26.49
CA THR A 2 9.21 -1.00 -25.20
C THR A 2 9.58 -1.98 -24.10
N PRO A 3 10.33 -1.58 -23.06
CA PRO A 3 10.60 -2.49 -21.95
C PRO A 3 9.26 -2.91 -21.34
N ARG A 4 9.00 -4.23 -21.37
CA ARG A 4 7.96 -4.82 -20.52
C ARG A 4 8.49 -4.73 -19.10
N PHE A 5 8.02 -3.73 -18.35
CA PHE A 5 8.22 -3.72 -16.91
C PHE A 5 7.41 -4.87 -16.32
N ALA A 6 8.08 -5.99 -16.03
CA ALA A 6 7.50 -7.02 -15.16
C ALA A 6 7.50 -6.46 -13.73
N ALA A 7 6.37 -5.92 -13.29
CA ALA A 7 6.20 -5.49 -11.91
C ALA A 7 6.11 -6.74 -11.03
N ARG A 8 7.14 -6.97 -10.20
CA ARG A 8 7.11 -8.03 -9.19
C ARG A 8 6.13 -7.62 -8.10
N LEU A 9 5.13 -8.48 -7.86
CA LEU A 9 4.24 -8.35 -6.71
C LEU A 9 5.03 -8.70 -5.45
N THR A 10 5.42 -7.66 -4.70
CA THR A 10 6.17 -7.77 -3.45
C THR A 10 5.55 -6.85 -2.41
N VAL A 11 5.33 -7.37 -1.21
CA VAL A 11 5.02 -6.57 -0.02
C VAL A 11 6.34 -6.20 0.65
N ALA A 12 6.78 -4.96 0.44
CA ALA A 12 8.02 -4.40 0.96
C ALA A 12 7.72 -3.23 1.93
N ILE A 13 6.79 -3.48 2.86
CA ILE A 13 6.50 -2.62 4.01
C ILE A 13 6.37 -3.51 5.26
N ALA A 14 6.52 -2.90 6.43
CA ALA A 14 6.40 -3.53 7.73
C ALA A 14 5.66 -2.57 8.70
N PRO A 15 5.24 -3.05 9.89
CA PRO A 15 4.68 -2.18 10.93
C PRO A 15 5.60 -1.02 11.34
N SER A 16 6.91 -1.14 11.14
CA SER A 16 7.88 -0.05 11.37
C SER A 16 7.71 1.14 10.43
N ASP A 17 6.97 0.98 9.32
CA ASP A 17 6.70 2.03 8.35
C ASP A 17 5.42 2.84 8.70
N ILE A 18 4.84 2.64 9.90
CA ILE A 18 3.75 3.51 10.37
C ILE A 18 4.24 4.97 10.40
N GLY A 19 3.45 5.87 9.83
CA GLY A 19 3.78 7.27 9.59
C GLY A 19 4.32 7.55 8.18
N GLU A 20 4.78 6.52 7.47
CA GLU A 20 5.31 6.67 6.11
C GLU A 20 4.21 6.69 5.06
N ARG A 21 4.51 7.34 3.93
CA ARG A 21 3.66 7.30 2.75
C ARG A 21 3.91 6.02 1.98
N VAL A 22 2.86 5.23 1.83
CA VAL A 22 2.89 3.92 1.15
C VAL A 22 1.99 3.90 -0.07
N THR A 23 2.33 3.03 -1.01
CA THR A 23 1.41 2.55 -2.04
C THR A 23 1.14 1.08 -1.77
N VAL A 24 -0.12 0.70 -1.82
CA VAL A 24 -0.62 -0.63 -1.50
C VAL A 24 -1.52 -1.10 -2.62
N ARG A 25 -1.29 -2.31 -3.10
CA ARG A 25 -2.19 -3.06 -3.95
C ARG A 25 -2.75 -4.23 -3.17
N ARG A 26 -4.07 -4.32 -3.13
CA ARG A 26 -4.80 -5.43 -2.52
C ARG A 26 -5.62 -6.18 -3.55
N ALA A 27 -5.78 -7.48 -3.35
CA ALA A 27 -6.77 -8.29 -4.04
C ALA A 27 -8.16 -8.07 -3.43
N ASP A 28 -9.17 -8.07 -4.27
CA ASP A 28 -10.58 -8.04 -3.92
C ASP A 28 -11.38 -8.98 -4.83
N ALA A 29 -12.69 -9.10 -4.60
CA ALA A 29 -13.53 -10.04 -5.34
C ALA A 29 -13.51 -9.81 -6.86
N ASP A 30 -13.39 -8.54 -7.28
CA ASP A 30 -13.47 -8.15 -8.69
C ASP A 30 -12.10 -7.89 -9.33
N GLY A 31 -11.00 -8.13 -8.59
CA GLY A 31 -9.64 -7.96 -9.11
C GLY A 31 -8.66 -7.36 -8.10
N PHE A 32 -8.05 -6.23 -8.49
CA PHE A 32 -7.07 -5.53 -7.67
C PHE A 32 -7.45 -4.06 -7.48
N ARG A 33 -7.22 -3.55 -6.27
CA ARG A 33 -7.37 -2.12 -5.95
C ARG A 33 -6.10 -1.55 -5.37
N ASP A 34 -5.77 -0.35 -5.83
CA ASP A 34 -4.62 0.41 -5.37
C ASP A 34 -5.07 1.49 -4.39
N THR A 35 -4.27 1.71 -3.36
CA THR A 35 -4.45 2.78 -2.39
C THR A 35 -3.09 3.42 -2.11
N VAL A 36 -3.05 4.75 -2.15
CA VAL A 36 -1.87 5.54 -1.79
C VAL A 36 -2.25 6.44 -0.63
N GLY A 37 -1.45 6.42 0.43
CA GLY A 37 -1.71 7.19 1.64
C GLY A 37 -0.64 7.00 2.68
N THR A 38 -0.86 7.55 3.86
CA THR A 38 -0.01 7.34 5.03
C THR A 38 -0.47 6.09 5.77
N LEU A 39 0.45 5.18 6.09
CA LEU A 39 0.16 4.04 6.96
C LEU A 39 -0.01 4.54 8.39
N GLU A 40 -1.23 4.57 8.92
CA GLU A 40 -1.49 5.09 10.28
C GLU A 40 -1.50 4.01 11.35
N ALA A 41 -1.88 2.78 10.98
CA ALA A 41 -1.83 1.65 11.88
C ALA A 41 -1.61 0.35 11.11
N TRP A 42 -0.99 -0.62 11.80
CA TRP A 42 -0.92 -2.00 11.37
C TRP A 42 -1.02 -2.88 12.62
N SER A 43 -2.19 -3.46 12.83
CA SER A 43 -2.44 -4.40 13.92
C SER A 43 -3.50 -5.40 13.52
N ASP A 44 -3.52 -6.56 14.18
CA ASP A 44 -4.59 -7.56 14.02
C ASP A 44 -4.83 -8.00 12.56
N GLY A 45 -3.76 -7.99 11.75
CA GLY A 45 -3.83 -8.33 10.32
C GLY A 45 -4.55 -7.29 9.46
N VAL A 46 -4.67 -6.05 9.92
CA VAL A 46 -5.31 -4.93 9.23
C VAL A 46 -4.36 -3.74 9.17
N LEU A 47 -4.22 -3.17 7.98
CA LEU A 47 -3.53 -1.91 7.74
C LEU A 47 -4.55 -0.79 7.59
N THR A 48 -4.37 0.29 8.33
CA THR A 48 -5.18 1.50 8.21
C THR A 48 -4.39 2.55 7.45
N ILE A 49 -4.90 2.95 6.28
CA ILE A 49 -4.24 3.90 5.40
C ILE A 49 -5.07 5.18 5.31
N ARG A 50 -4.48 6.31 5.70
CA ARG A 50 -5.04 7.65 5.50
C ARG A 50 -4.71 8.15 4.09
N LYS A 51 -5.72 8.29 3.25
CA LYS A 51 -5.59 8.90 1.93
C LYS A 51 -5.35 10.41 2.05
N ARG A 52 -4.86 11.00 0.95
CA ARG A 52 -4.60 12.44 0.86
C ARG A 52 -5.84 13.30 1.13
N ASP A 53 -7.03 12.80 0.78
CA ASP A 53 -8.31 13.47 1.01
C ASP A 53 -8.79 13.38 2.48
N GLY A 54 -8.02 12.75 3.36
CA GLY A 54 -8.36 12.56 4.77
C GLY A 54 -9.19 11.31 5.06
N THR A 55 -9.65 10.57 4.03
CA THR A 55 -10.40 9.33 4.23
C THR A 55 -9.51 8.20 4.71
N LEU A 56 -10.06 7.33 5.57
CA LEU A 56 -9.39 6.13 6.04
C LEU A 56 -9.83 4.93 5.21
N VAL A 57 -8.88 4.09 4.85
CA VAL A 57 -9.12 2.81 4.20
C VAL A 57 -8.43 1.71 4.97
N GLU A 58 -9.21 0.70 5.34
CA GLU A 58 -8.70 -0.54 5.90
C GLU A 58 -8.35 -1.51 4.79
N VAL A 59 -7.21 -2.17 4.94
CA VAL A 59 -6.71 -3.20 4.05
C VAL A 59 -6.35 -4.42 4.87
N LEU A 60 -6.95 -5.57 4.55
CA LEU A 60 -6.57 -6.83 5.18
C LEU A 60 -5.15 -7.21 4.74
N GLU A 61 -4.28 -7.51 5.70
CA GLU A 61 -2.90 -7.94 5.44
C GLU A 61 -2.86 -9.14 4.50
N LYS A 62 -3.77 -10.10 4.71
CA LYS A 62 -3.90 -11.30 3.86
C LYS A 62 -4.30 -11.03 2.42
N SER A 63 -4.84 -9.84 2.10
CA SER A 63 -5.18 -9.48 0.72
C SER A 63 -4.11 -8.62 0.04
N LEU A 64 -3.05 -8.24 0.75
CA LEU A 64 -1.92 -7.52 0.15
C LEU A 64 -1.21 -8.40 -0.88
N VAL A 65 -1.06 -7.86 -2.08
CA VAL A 65 -0.27 -8.50 -3.14
C VAL A 65 0.97 -7.70 -3.50
N ALA A 66 0.95 -6.39 -3.31
CA ALA A 66 2.15 -5.57 -3.40
C ALA A 66 2.02 -4.35 -2.50
N ALA A 67 3.14 -3.93 -1.92
CA ALA A 67 3.20 -2.69 -1.16
C ALA A 67 4.63 -2.17 -1.12
N ARG A 68 4.80 -0.84 -1.08
CA ARG A 68 6.10 -0.22 -0.84
C ARG A 68 5.94 1.16 -0.20
N VAL A 69 6.95 1.58 0.54
CA VAL A 69 7.16 2.99 0.88
C VAL A 69 7.48 3.77 -0.40
N VAL A 70 6.84 4.92 -0.60
CA VAL A 70 7.00 5.75 -1.81
C VAL A 70 8.02 6.89 -1.62
N GLY A 71 8.43 7.14 -0.37
CA GLY A 71 9.22 8.30 0.02
C GLY A 71 8.44 9.62 -0.13
N ALA A 72 8.90 10.68 0.53
CA ALA A 72 8.38 12.02 0.27
C ALA A 72 8.73 12.43 -1.17
N PRO A 73 7.89 13.24 -1.86
CA PRO A 73 8.28 13.82 -3.13
C PRO A 73 9.63 14.52 -2.98
N ARG A 74 10.58 14.28 -3.88
CA ARG A 74 11.78 15.13 -3.98
C ARG A 74 11.29 16.55 -4.25
N ARG A 75 11.59 17.48 -3.33
CA ARG A 75 11.35 18.91 -3.51
C ARG A 75 12.28 19.47 -4.58
#